data_AF-A0A7J9XZ14-F1
#
_entry.id   AF-A0A7J9XZ14-F1
#
_cell.length_a   1.000
_cell.length_b   1.000
_cell.length_c   1.000
_cell.angle_alpha   90.00
_cell.angle_beta   90.00
_cell.angle_gamma   90.00
#
_symmetry.space_group_name_H-M   'P 1'
#
loop_
_entity.id
_entity.type
_entity.pdbx_description
1 polymer ?
#
loop_
_entity_poly.entity_id
_entity_poly.type
_entity_poly.pdbx_seq_one_letter_code
_entity_poly.pdbx_strand_id
1 'polypeptide(L)' 'MCSPCARTSPLRRRHTDLDESSTLAYLVAASRRLYLRHGYRDHGDPISLHEGPRLFPMWRHPAADSIA' A
#
# COMPACT_ATOMS: atom_id res chain seq x y z
N MET A 1 1.89 -33.03 -10.43
CA MET A 1 1.62 -32.14 -9.27
C MET A 1 1.74 -30.71 -9.78
N CYS A 2 0.62 -30.01 -9.97
CA CYS A 2 0.66 -28.58 -10.30
C CYS A 2 0.77 -27.79 -9.00
N SER A 3 1.81 -26.96 -8.88
CA SER A 3 1.86 -25.92 -7.86
C SER A 3 0.57 -25.09 -7.88
N PRO A 4 0.02 -24.64 -6.74
CA PRO A 4 -1.10 -23.73 -6.76
C PRO A 4 -0.67 -22.49 -7.55
N CYS A 5 -1.36 -22.20 -8.66
CA CYS A 5 -1.22 -20.94 -9.37
C CYS A 5 -1.77 -19.86 -8.43
N ALA A 6 -0.92 -19.40 -7.51
CA ALA A 6 -1.26 -18.36 -6.56
C ALA A 6 -1.64 -17.14 -7.39
N ARG A 7 -2.93 -16.79 -7.39
CA ARG A 7 -3.45 -15.61 -8.08
C ARG A 7 -2.93 -14.38 -7.33
N THR A 8 -1.70 -13.99 -7.61
CA THR A 8 -1.08 -12.80 -7.04
C THR A 8 -1.81 -11.61 -7.63
N SER A 9 -2.53 -10.85 -6.79
CA SER A 9 -3.12 -9.59 -7.25
C SER A 9 -2.00 -8.65 -7.71
N PRO A 10 -2.25 -7.77 -8.69
CA PRO A 10 -1.23 -6.83 -9.18
C PRO A 10 -0.66 -5.96 -8.05
N LEU A 11 -1.49 -5.61 -7.06
CA LEU A 11 -1.05 -4.90 -5.86
C LEU A 11 -0.05 -5.72 -5.04
N ARG A 12 -0.33 -7.01 -4.80
CA ARG A 12 0.56 -7.87 -4.02
C ARG A 12 1.91 -8.06 -4.72
N ARG A 13 1.90 -8.25 -6.05
CA ARG A 13 3.15 -8.34 -6.83
C ARG A 13 3.96 -7.05 -6.70
N ARG A 14 3.31 -5.89 -6.86
CA ARG A 14 4.02 -4.60 -6.76
C ARG A 14 4.62 -4.37 -5.38
N HIS A 15 3.93 -4.77 -4.31
CA HIS A 15 4.47 -4.68 -2.95
C HIS A 15 5.68 -5.58 -2.75
N THR A 16 5.67 -6.80 -3.29
CA THR A 16 6.85 -7.68 -3.27
C THR A 16 8.05 -7.00 -3.94
N ASP A 17 7.88 -6.40 -5.13
CA ASP A 17 8.97 -5.71 -5.81
C ASP A 17 9.52 -4.52 -4.98
N LEU A 18 8.66 -3.84 -4.24
CA LEU A 18 9.04 -2.73 -3.35
C LEU A 18 9.77 -3.22 -2.09
N ASP A 19 9.34 -4.37 -1.55
CA ASP A 19 9.97 -4.98 -0.39
C ASP A 19 11.40 -5.44 -0.71
N GLU A 20 11.58 -6.14 -1.84
CA GLU A 20 12.90 -6.61 -2.32
C GLU A 20 13.87 -5.44 -2.61
N SER A 21 13.33 -4.31 -3.07
CA SER A 21 14.12 -3.10 -3.35
C SER A 21 14.22 -2.14 -2.15
N SER A 22 13.71 -2.54 -0.97
CA SER A 22 13.66 -1.69 0.24
C SER A 22 13.13 -0.28 -0.03
N THR A 23 12.13 -0.18 -0.90
CA THR A 23 11.60 1.10 -1.36
C THR A 23 10.29 1.42 -0.65
N LEU A 24 10.25 2.61 -0.03
CA LEU A 24 9.03 3.18 0.54
C LEU A 24 7.97 3.40 -0.55
N ALA A 25 6.71 3.15 -0.21
CA ALA A 25 5.60 3.40 -1.12
C ALA A 25 4.74 4.55 -0.60
N TYR A 26 4.52 5.57 -1.45
CA TYR A 26 3.56 6.63 -1.19
C TYR A 26 2.39 6.55 -2.16
N LEU A 27 1.19 6.83 -1.67
CA LEU A 27 0.01 7.00 -2.51
C LEU A 27 -1.02 7.92 -1.85
N VAL A 28 -1.99 8.32 -2.65
CA VAL A 28 -3.18 9.05 -2.20
C VAL A 28 -4.40 8.23 -2.61
N ALA A 29 -5.24 7.82 -1.65
CA ALA A 29 -6.38 6.94 -1.92
C ALA A 29 -7.69 7.48 -1.33
N ALA A 30 -8.80 7.27 -2.04
CA ALA A 30 -10.15 7.40 -1.47
C ALA A 30 -10.52 6.18 -0.57
N SER A 31 -9.91 5.02 -0.85
CA SER A 31 -10.24 3.74 -0.21
C SER A 31 -9.26 3.37 0.91
N ARG A 32 -9.09 4.25 1.92
CA ARG A 32 -8.14 4.08 3.05
C ARG A 32 -8.13 2.66 3.64
N ARG A 33 -9.32 2.09 3.90
CA ARG A 33 -9.48 0.77 4.53
C ARG A 33 -8.84 -0.37 3.72
N LEU A 34 -8.77 -0.25 2.38
CA LEU A 34 -8.09 -1.24 1.54
C LEU A 34 -6.59 -1.23 1.85
N TYR A 35 -5.97 -0.06 1.82
CA TYR A 35 -4.52 0.10 1.93
C TYR A 35 -3.99 -0.13 3.35
N LEU A 36 -4.79 0.18 4.38
CA LEU A 36 -4.45 -0.19 5.77
C LEU A 36 -4.15 -1.69 5.93
N ARG A 37 -4.86 -2.57 5.22
CA ARG A 37 -4.61 -4.02 5.24
C ARG A 37 -3.30 -4.44 4.57
N HIS A 38 -2.72 -3.55 3.77
CA HIS A 38 -1.46 -3.78 3.05
C HIS A 38 -0.25 -3.13 3.76
N GLY A 39 -0.42 -2.67 5.00
CA GLY A 39 0.66 -2.05 5.78
C GLY A 39 0.87 -0.56 5.51
N TYR A 40 -0.05 0.08 4.79
CA TYR A 40 -0.02 1.54 4.67
C TYR A 40 -0.51 2.19 5.97
N ARG A 41 0.06 3.35 6.27
CA ARG A 41 -0.28 4.24 7.39
C ARG A 41 -0.64 5.60 6.84
N ASP A 42 -1.55 6.31 7.51
CA ASP A 42 -1.90 7.67 7.12
C ASP A 42 -0.69 8.60 7.25
N HIS A 43 -0.64 9.59 6.39
CA HIS A 43 0.40 10.59 6.39
C HIS A 43 -0.17 11.97 6.11
N GLY A 44 -0.03 12.86 7.09
CA GLY A 44 -0.60 14.19 7.03
C GLY A 44 -2.13 14.17 7.05
N ASP A 45 -2.71 15.33 6.75
CA ASP A 45 -4.15 15.53 6.83
C ASP A 45 -4.88 14.98 5.59
N PRO A 46 -6.08 14.41 5.76
CA PRO A 46 -6.91 14.01 4.64
C PRO A 46 -7.30 15.21 3.77
N ILE A 47 -7.16 15.06 2.46
CA ILE A 47 -7.49 16.08 1.48
C ILE A 47 -8.99 16.00 1.19
N SER A 48 -9.70 17.10 1.44
CA SER A 48 -11.14 17.21 1.12
C SER A 48 -11.31 17.89 -0.23
N LEU A 49 -11.93 17.20 -1.17
CA LEU A 49 -12.29 17.74 -2.48
C LEU A 49 -13.64 18.45 -2.39
N HIS A 50 -13.81 19.57 -3.09
CA HIS A 50 -15.02 20.42 -3.03
C HIS A 50 -16.30 19.64 -3.38
N GLU A 51 -16.23 18.71 -4.34
CA GLU A 51 -17.32 17.81 -4.73
C GLU A 51 -16.79 16.37 -4.95
N GLY A 52 -16.03 15.84 -3.98
CA GLY A 52 -15.38 14.54 -4.19
C GLY A 52 -15.11 13.75 -2.91
N PRO A 53 -14.63 12.51 -3.07
CA PRO A 53 -14.27 11.68 -1.94
C PRO A 53 -13.12 12.33 -1.17
N ARG A 54 -13.11 12.13 0.15
CA ARG A 54 -11.95 12.44 0.97
C ARG A 54 -10.79 11.53 0.55
N LEU A 55 -9.65 12.15 0.24
CA LEU A 55 -8.44 11.45 -0.13
C LEU A 55 -7.48 11.38 1.06
N PHE A 56 -6.82 10.24 1.21
CA PHE A 56 -5.91 9.96 2.31
C PHE A 56 -4.51 9.78 1.73
N PRO A 57 -3.58 10.69 2.01
CA PRO A 57 -2.17 10.44 1.73
C PRO A 57 -1.65 9.37 2.69
N MET A 58 -0.92 8.39 2.15
CA MET A 58 -0.50 7.21 2.91
C MET A 58 0.90 6.73 2.52
N TRP A 59 1.66 6.29 3.52
CA TRP A 59 2.97 5.65 3.34
C TRP A 59 2.94 4.19 3.75
N ARG A 60 3.71 3.36 3.06
CA ARG A 60 4.05 2.00 3.45
C ARG A 60 5.57 1.85 3.49
N HIS A 61 6.06 1.28 4.57
CA HIS A 61 7.44 0.82 4.65
C HIS A 61 7.59 -0.55 3.98
N PRO A 62 8.75 -0.86 3.38
CA PRO A 62 9.01 -2.21 2.91
C PRO A 62 8.99 -3.19 4.08
N ALA A 63 8.52 -4.41 3.87
CA ALA A 63 8.39 -5.40 4.94
C ALA A 63 9.75 -5.76 5.59
N ALA A 64 10.85 -5.65 4.83
CA ALA A 64 12.21 -5.89 5.29
C ALA A 64 12.73 -4.81 6.26
N ASP A 65 12.14 -3.61 6.30
CA ASP A 65 12.51 -2.52 7.22
C ASP A 65 12.01 -2.73 8.66
N SER A 66 11.50 -3.93 8.99
CA SER A 66 10.95 -4.23 10.33
C SER A 66 11.96 -4.89 11.27
N ILE A 67 13.26 -4.73 11.04
CA ILE A 67 14.31 -5.13 11.98
C ILE A 67 15.01 -3.86 12.49
N ALA A 68 14.87 -3.65 13.81
CA ALA A 68 15.40 -2.58 14.67
C ALA A 68 14.49 -1.35 14.87
#